data_AF-A0A1B6MFC5-F1
#
_entry.id   AF-A0A1B6MFC5-F1
#
_cell.length_a   1.000
_cell.length_b   1.000
_cell.length_c   1.000
_cell.angle_alpha   90.00
_cell.angle_beta   90.00
_cell.angle_gamma   90.00
#
_symmetry.space_group_name_H-M   'P 1'
#
loop_
_entity.id
_entity.type
_entity.pdbx_description
1 polymer ?
#
loop_
_entity_poly.entity_id
_entity_poly.type
_entity_poly.pdbx_seq_one_letter_code
_entity_poly.pdbx_strand_id
1 'polypeptide(L)'
;QTHGLGGGHHIKSPQSRLLDTDETTDLEELETFAKTFKQRRIKLGFTQGDVGLAMGKLYGNDFSQTTISRFEALNLSFKNMCKLKPLLQKWLLDADNSVNNPNSLSNPLTTPEAIGRRRKKRTSIETSVRVALEKAF
;
A
#
# COMPACT_ATOMS: atom_id res chain seq x y z
N GLN A 1 -73.18 16.80 -0.97
CA GLN A 1 -72.30 17.66 -1.81
C GLN A 1 -71.44 18.42 -0.82
N THR A 2 -70.16 18.18 -0.58
CA THR A 2 -69.02 17.69 -1.38
C THR A 2 -68.00 17.01 -0.44
N HIS A 3 -67.51 15.81 -0.78
CA HIS A 3 -66.35 15.19 -0.12
C HIS A 3 -65.07 15.59 -0.87
N GLY A 4 -64.00 15.95 -0.15
CA GLY A 4 -62.70 16.20 -0.76
C GLY A 4 -61.52 16.25 0.22
N LEU A 5 -60.52 15.43 -0.11
CA LEU A 5 -59.07 15.53 0.21
C LEU A 5 -58.66 15.08 1.64
N GLY A 6 -57.84 14.05 1.87
CA GLY A 6 -56.82 13.42 1.02
C GLY A 6 -55.45 14.06 1.26
N GLY A 7 -54.74 13.64 2.31
CA GLY A 7 -53.31 13.93 2.52
C GLY A 7 -52.82 12.98 3.63
N GLY A 8 -51.74 12.21 3.50
CA GLY A 8 -50.60 12.28 2.61
C GLY A 8 -49.40 11.90 3.48
N HIS A 9 -49.18 10.60 3.67
CA HIS A 9 -48.05 10.08 4.43
C HIS A 9 -46.73 10.35 3.68
N HIS A 10 -45.90 11.26 4.19
CA HIS A 10 -44.55 11.48 3.69
C HIS A 10 -43.63 10.40 4.27
N ILE A 11 -43.50 9.29 3.55
CA ILE A 11 -42.49 8.27 3.79
C ILE A 11 -41.14 8.88 3.42
N LYS A 12 -40.25 9.03 4.41
CA LYS A 12 -38.86 9.44 4.20
C LYS A 12 -38.14 8.29 3.49
N SER A 13 -37.67 8.55 2.26
CA SER A 13 -36.96 7.60 1.40
C SER A 13 -35.72 7.00 2.10
N PRO A 14 -35.50 5.67 2.03
CA PRO A 14 -34.26 5.04 2.49
C PRO A 14 -33.26 4.98 1.33
N GLN A 15 -32.61 6.11 1.01
CA GLN A 15 -31.61 6.18 -0.06
C GLN A 15 -30.17 6.31 0.47
N SER A 16 -29.85 5.56 1.53
CA SER A 16 -28.48 5.48 2.09
C SER A 16 -27.92 4.05 2.17
N ARG A 17 -28.69 2.99 1.87
CA ARG A 17 -28.25 1.60 2.11
C ARG A 17 -27.46 0.93 0.98
N LEU A 18 -27.32 1.55 -0.20
CA LEU A 18 -26.59 0.95 -1.33
C LEU A 18 -25.10 1.28 -1.33
N LEU A 19 -24.67 2.37 -0.69
CA LEU A 19 -23.26 2.78 -0.66
C LEU A 19 -22.46 1.98 0.38
N ASP A 20 -23.06 1.65 1.52
CA ASP A 20 -22.42 0.83 2.58
C ASP A 20 -22.01 -0.55 2.07
N THR A 21 -22.82 -1.19 1.22
CA THR A 21 -22.50 -2.54 0.68
C THR A 21 -21.28 -2.50 -0.25
N ASP A 22 -21.15 -1.46 -1.06
CA ASP A 22 -20.03 -1.27 -1.99
C ASP A 22 -18.73 -1.01 -1.21
N GLU A 23 -18.77 -0.12 -0.21
CA GLU A 23 -17.61 0.16 0.66
C GLU A 23 -17.17 -1.07 1.47
N THR A 24 -18.11 -1.91 1.94
CA THR A 24 -17.76 -3.16 2.63
C THR A 24 -17.08 -4.17 1.71
N THR A 25 -17.50 -4.23 0.44
CA THR A 25 -16.92 -5.12 -0.58
C THR A 25 -15.50 -4.67 -0.95
N ASP A 26 -15.31 -3.36 -1.14
CA ASP A 26 -13.99 -2.78 -1.42
C ASP A 26 -12.99 -3.00 -0.27
N LEU A 27 -13.46 -2.96 0.98
CA LEU A 27 -12.62 -3.20 2.16
C LEU A 27 -12.14 -4.66 2.22
N GLU A 28 -13.03 -5.61 1.97
CA GLU A 28 -12.69 -7.04 1.92
C GLU A 28 -11.70 -7.35 0.78
N GLU A 29 -11.89 -6.71 -0.37
CA GLU A 29 -10.97 -6.85 -1.50
C GLU A 29 -9.59 -6.23 -1.17
N LEU A 30 -9.57 -5.08 -0.46
CA LEU A 30 -8.35 -4.45 0.03
C LEU A 30 -7.58 -5.36 1.00
N GLU A 31 -8.28 -6.02 1.92
CA GLU A 31 -7.68 -6.96 2.88
C GLU A 31 -7.05 -8.15 2.15
N THR A 32 -7.78 -8.72 1.20
CA THR A 32 -7.31 -9.83 0.37
C THR A 32 -6.09 -9.41 -0.44
N PHE A 33 -6.13 -8.23 -1.05
CA PHE A 33 -5.01 -7.67 -1.78
C PHE A 33 -3.78 -7.43 -0.89
N ALA A 34 -3.93 -6.80 0.27
CA ALA A 34 -2.82 -6.52 1.18
C ALA A 34 -2.12 -7.80 1.66
N LYS A 35 -2.88 -8.85 1.99
CA LYS A 35 -2.34 -10.17 2.36
C LYS A 35 -1.57 -10.81 1.20
N THR A 36 -2.17 -10.81 0.01
CA THR A 36 -1.57 -11.39 -1.21
C THR A 36 -0.29 -10.65 -1.60
N PHE A 37 -0.34 -9.32 -1.57
CA PHE A 37 0.78 -8.44 -1.86
C PHE A 37 1.97 -8.75 -0.94
N LYS A 38 1.73 -8.81 0.38
CA LYS A 38 2.76 -9.15 1.37
C LYS A 38 3.37 -10.52 1.11
N GLN A 39 2.55 -11.54 0.86
CA GLN A 39 3.01 -12.90 0.60
C GLN A 39 3.88 -12.97 -0.65
N ARG A 40 3.42 -12.38 -1.76
CA ARG A 40 4.16 -12.37 -3.03
C ARG A 40 5.45 -11.56 -2.93
N ARG A 41 5.42 -10.37 -2.31
CA ARG A 41 6.62 -9.56 -2.07
C ARG A 41 7.70 -10.37 -1.35
N ILE A 42 7.35 -11.05 -0.25
CA ILE A 42 8.28 -11.89 0.51
C ILE A 42 8.75 -13.08 -0.32
N LYS A 43 7.86 -13.73 -1.07
CA LYS A 43 8.18 -14.86 -1.96
C LYS A 43 9.19 -14.47 -3.05
N LEU A 44 9.07 -13.25 -3.58
CA LEU A 44 9.98 -12.68 -4.57
C LEU A 44 11.28 -12.12 -3.94
N GLY A 45 11.40 -12.14 -2.61
CA GLY A 45 12.61 -11.70 -1.90
C GLY A 45 12.75 -10.18 -1.75
N PHE A 46 11.69 -9.39 -2.00
CA PHE A 46 11.75 -7.94 -1.86
C PHE A 46 11.50 -7.50 -0.42
N THR A 47 12.28 -6.54 0.09
CA THR A 47 11.94 -5.84 1.34
C THR A 47 10.92 -4.73 1.06
N GLN A 48 10.23 -4.25 2.10
CA GLN A 48 9.32 -3.11 2.00
C GLN A 48 10.04 -1.84 1.49
N GLY A 49 11.32 -1.67 1.84
CA GLY A 49 12.15 -0.58 1.32
C GLY A 49 12.47 -0.75 -0.16
N ASP A 50 12.75 -1.97 -0.62
CA ASP A 50 13.03 -2.24 -2.03
C ASP A 50 11.82 -1.95 -2.91
N VAL A 51 10.62 -2.33 -2.45
CA VAL A 51 9.37 -1.95 -3.11
C VAL A 51 9.27 -0.44 -3.22
N GLY A 52 9.46 0.28 -2.11
CA GLY A 52 9.35 1.74 -2.10
C GLY A 52 10.33 2.44 -3.05
N LEU A 53 11.56 1.94 -3.15
CA LEU A 53 12.56 2.41 -4.09
C LEU A 53 12.23 2.05 -5.55
N ALA A 54 11.74 0.83 -5.81
CA ALA A 54 11.34 0.41 -7.15
C ALA A 54 10.15 1.22 -7.66
N MET A 55 9.19 1.52 -6.77
CA MET A 55 8.06 2.40 -7.06
C MET A 55 8.51 3.81 -7.45
N GLY A 56 9.51 4.37 -6.76
CA GLY A 56 10.07 5.67 -7.11
C GLY A 56 10.66 5.73 -8.52
N LYS A 57 11.30 4.65 -8.97
CA LYS A 57 11.85 4.56 -10.33
C LYS A 57 10.79 4.40 -11.41
N LEU A 58 9.70 3.67 -11.12
CA LEU A 58 8.64 3.38 -12.09
C LEU A 58 7.59 4.49 -12.19
N TYR A 59 7.27 5.14 -11.08
CA TYR A 59 6.14 6.08 -10.96
C TYR A 59 6.56 7.49 -10.50
N GLY A 60 7.86 7.75 -10.39
CA GLY A 60 8.41 9.08 -10.08
C GLY A 60 8.23 9.55 -8.64
N ASN A 61 7.62 8.74 -7.77
CA ASN A 61 7.43 9.03 -6.35
C ASN A 61 7.88 7.84 -5.52
N ASP A 62 8.91 8.03 -4.70
CA ASP A 62 9.38 7.00 -3.79
C ASP A 62 8.41 6.82 -2.62
N PHE A 63 8.17 5.57 -2.25
CA PHE A 63 7.49 5.26 -1.01
C PHE A 63 8.50 4.91 0.06
N SER A 64 8.21 5.33 1.29
CA SER A 64 8.98 4.89 2.44
C SER A 64 8.65 3.44 2.79
N GLN A 65 9.57 2.75 3.47
CA GLN A 65 9.29 1.44 4.07
C GLN A 65 8.05 1.51 5.00
N THR A 66 7.89 2.61 5.74
CA THR A 66 6.74 2.83 6.61
C THR A 66 5.42 2.90 5.83
N THR A 67 5.42 3.50 4.63
CA THR A 67 4.23 3.54 3.77
C THR A 67 3.79 2.13 3.36
N ILE A 68 4.73 1.31 2.88
CA ILE A 68 4.44 -0.09 2.51
C ILE A 68 4.00 -0.91 3.73
N SER A 69 4.65 -0.72 4.88
CA SER A 69 4.28 -1.40 6.12
C SER A 69 2.88 -1.04 6.61
N ARG A 70 2.47 0.22 6.51
CA ARG A 70 1.12 0.66 6.90
C ARG A 70 0.06 0.14 5.94
N PHE A 71 0.36 0.10 4.64
CA PHE A 71 -0.53 -0.51 3.65
C PHE A 71 -0.74 -2.02 3.93
N GLU A 72 0.33 -2.79 4.15
CA GLU A 72 0.23 -4.23 4.47
C GLU A 72 -0.56 -4.52 5.77
N ALA A 73 -0.56 -3.57 6.71
CA ALA A 73 -1.27 -3.67 7.98
C ALA A 73 -2.68 -3.05 7.96
N LEU A 74 -3.17 -2.61 6.79
CA LEU A 74 -4.43 -1.87 6.64
C LEU A 74 -4.52 -0.62 7.54
N ASN A 75 -3.37 -0.04 7.90
CA ASN A 75 -3.26 1.10 8.82
C ASN A 75 -3.11 2.43 8.07
N LEU A 76 -3.97 2.66 7.09
CA LEU A 76 -4.11 3.90 6.33
C LEU A 76 -5.60 4.21 6.17
N SER A 77 -5.93 5.47 5.89
CA SER A 77 -7.32 5.80 5.54
C SER A 77 -7.75 5.06 4.27
N PHE A 78 -9.03 4.70 4.19
CA PHE A 78 -9.61 4.00 3.04
C PHE A 78 -9.28 4.70 1.71
N LYS A 79 -9.48 6.03 1.65
CA LYS A 79 -9.11 6.84 0.47
C LYS A 79 -7.62 6.71 0.08
N ASN A 80 -6.71 6.57 1.04
CA ASN A 80 -5.29 6.37 0.73
C ASN A 80 -5.02 4.94 0.26
N MET A 81 -5.66 3.95 0.88
CA MET A 81 -5.53 2.55 0.45
C MET A 81 -6.02 2.35 -0.98
N CYS A 82 -7.18 2.89 -1.35
CA CYS A 82 -7.71 2.79 -2.71
C CYS A 82 -6.80 3.48 -3.74
N LYS A 83 -6.10 4.55 -3.35
CA LYS A 83 -5.09 5.20 -4.21
C LYS A 83 -3.83 4.36 -4.39
N LEU A 84 -3.40 3.64 -3.35
CA LEU A 84 -2.17 2.85 -3.39
C LEU A 84 -2.35 1.47 -4.02
N LYS A 85 -3.52 0.85 -3.88
CA LYS A 85 -3.84 -0.47 -4.45
C LYS A 85 -3.47 -0.61 -5.94
N PRO A 86 -3.92 0.26 -6.88
CA PRO A 86 -3.60 0.09 -8.30
C PRO A 86 -2.10 0.21 -8.59
N LEU A 87 -1.39 1.09 -7.87
CA LEU A 87 0.04 1.29 -8.02
C LEU A 87 0.83 0.05 -7.57
N LEU A 88 0.49 -0.49 -6.40
CA LEU A 88 1.11 -1.69 -5.85
C LEU A 88 0.75 -2.95 -6.63
N GLN A 89 -0.47 -3.03 -7.17
CA GLN A 89 -0.91 -4.13 -8.02
C GLN A 89 -0.11 -4.17 -9.31
N LYS A 90 0.07 -3.02 -9.97
CA LYS A 90 0.84 -2.93 -11.20
C LYS A 90 2.30 -3.32 -10.98
N TRP A 91 2.91 -2.80 -9.90
CA TRP A 91 4.28 -3.21 -9.52
C TRP A 91 4.38 -4.70 -9.27
N LEU A 92 3.40 -5.30 -8.58
CA LEU A 92 3.44 -6.72 -8.27
C LEU A 92 3.38 -7.59 -9.53
N LEU A 93 2.55 -7.21 -10.51
CA LEU A 93 2.48 -7.89 -11.81
C LEU A 93 3.81 -7.80 -12.56
N ASP A 94 4.41 -6.62 -12.59
CA ASP A 94 5.68 -6.39 -13.29
C ASP A 94 6.82 -7.19 -12.61
N ALA A 95 6.82 -7.26 -11.28
CA ALA A 95 7.77 -8.07 -10.51
C ALA A 95 7.58 -9.58 -10.76
N ASP A 96 6.34 -10.08 -10.77
CA ASP A 96 6.04 -11.51 -11.03
C ASP A 96 6.44 -11.93 -12.45
N ASN A 97 6.18 -11.07 -13.45
CA ASN A 97 6.59 -11.30 -14.83
C ASN A 97 8.11 -11.33 -15.01
N SER A 98 8.83 -10.47 -14.29
CA SER A 98 10.30 -10.45 -14.34
C SER A 98 10.95 -11.74 -13.83
N VAL A 99 10.27 -12.47 -12.92
CA VAL A 99 10.75 -13.75 -12.40
C VAL A 99 10.35 -14.92 -13.30
N ASN A 100 9.16 -14.88 -13.90
CA ASN A 100 8.66 -15.96 -14.77
C ASN A 100 9.26 -15.93 -16.18
N ASN A 101 9.77 -14.79 -16.65
CA ASN A 101 10.39 -14.68 -17.97
C ASN A 101 11.75 -13.96 -17.90
N PRO A 102 12.83 -14.68 -17.54
CA PRO A 102 14.17 -14.10 -17.43
C PRO A 102 14.73 -13.56 -18.76
N ASN A 103 14.10 -13.85 -19.91
CA ASN A 103 14.55 -13.42 -21.23
C ASN A 103 13.79 -12.21 -21.82
N SER A 104 12.68 -11.74 -21.21
CA SER A 104 11.81 -10.78 -21.90
C SER A 104 12.07 -9.30 -21.61
N LEU A 105 12.74 -8.92 -20.52
CA LEU A 105 13.03 -7.51 -20.24
C LEU A 105 14.34 -7.39 -19.46
N SER A 106 15.39 -6.97 -20.15
CA SER A 106 16.64 -6.46 -19.59
C SER A 106 16.41 -5.12 -18.88
N ASN A 107 15.64 -5.11 -17.80
CA ASN A 107 15.71 -4.02 -16.82
C ASN A 107 16.45 -4.55 -15.58
N PRO A 108 17.79 -4.53 -15.56
CA PRO A 108 18.61 -4.93 -14.41
C PRO A 108 18.45 -3.98 -13.21
N LEU A 109 17.35 -3.21 -13.14
CA LEU A 109 17.07 -2.18 -12.16
C LEU A 109 15.94 -2.56 -11.20
N THR A 110 15.19 -3.62 -11.52
CA THR A 110 14.08 -4.16 -10.73
C THR A 110 14.49 -5.37 -9.90
N THR A 111 15.67 -5.95 -10.12
CA THR A 111 16.15 -7.07 -9.31
C THR A 111 16.51 -6.59 -7.89
N PRO A 112 16.26 -7.40 -6.86
CA PRO A 112 16.59 -7.06 -5.47
C PRO A 112 18.08 -6.71 -5.29
N GLU A 113 18.97 -7.31 -6.08
CA GLU A 113 20.41 -7.01 -6.09
C GLU A 113 20.76 -5.60 -6.64
N ALA A 114 19.98 -5.08 -7.58
CA ALA A 114 20.23 -3.77 -8.20
C ALA A 114 19.61 -2.60 -7.42
N ILE A 115 18.55 -2.86 -6.66
CA ILE A 115 17.89 -1.86 -5.80
C ILE A 115 18.71 -1.60 -4.52
N GLY A 116 19.54 -2.56 -4.10
CA GLY A 116 20.34 -2.52 -2.86
C GLY A 116 21.56 -1.59 -2.82
N ARG A 117 21.92 -0.86 -3.89
CA ARG A 117 23.25 -0.17 -3.95
C ARG A 117 23.38 1.17 -3.21
N ARG A 118 22.41 1.63 -2.42
CA ARG A 118 22.63 2.79 -1.52
C ARG A 118 21.94 2.66 -0.16
N ARG A 119 22.21 1.57 0.57
CA ARG A 119 21.92 1.52 2.01
C ARG A 119 23.01 2.30 2.77
N LYS A 120 22.63 3.33 3.55
CA LYS A 120 23.56 3.99 4.49
C LYS A 120 24.02 2.95 5.51
N LYS A 121 25.33 2.70 5.57
CA LYS A 121 25.92 1.80 6.58
C LYS A 121 25.64 2.40 7.96
N ARG A 122 25.34 1.54 8.94
CA ARG A 122 25.18 1.94 10.33
C ARG A 122 26.46 2.66 10.78
N THR A 123 26.32 3.89 11.27
CA THR A 123 27.43 4.61 11.92
C THR A 123 27.75 3.92 13.24
N SER A 124 29.00 3.51 13.43
CA SER A 124 29.48 3.08 14.75
C SER A 124 29.68 4.33 15.60
N ILE A 125 29.04 4.36 16.78
CA ILE A 125 29.20 5.44 17.75
C ILE A 125 30.20 4.96 18.79
N GLU A 126 31.27 5.71 19.01
CA GLU A 126 32.25 5.41 20.05
C GLU A 126 31.61 5.40 21.44
N THR A 127 32.14 4.56 22.33
CA THR A 127 31.61 4.41 23.70
C THR A 127 31.57 5.72 24.46
N SER A 128 32.57 6.60 24.27
CA SER A 128 32.60 7.95 24.86
C SER A 128 31.41 8.81 24.42
N VAL A 129 31.09 8.79 23.13
CA VAL A 129 29.96 9.53 22.54
C VAL A 129 28.63 8.92 22.99
N ARG A 130 28.54 7.59 23.12
CA ARG A 130 27.35 6.92 23.68
C ARG A 130 27.07 7.39 25.11
N VAL A 131 28.07 7.35 25.99
CA VAL A 131 27.93 7.73 27.40
C VAL A 131 27.57 9.22 27.56
N ALA A 132 28.12 10.09 26.71
CA ALA A 132 27.77 11.50 26.70
C ALA A 132 26.29 11.73 26.32
N LEU A 133 25.76 10.97 25.36
CA LEU A 133 24.35 11.03 24.97
C LEU A 133 23.43 10.49 26.07
N GLU A 134 23.81 9.39 26.74
CA GLU A 134 23.05 8.80 27.85
C GLU A 134 22.95 9.73 29.07
N LYS A 135 23.90 10.65 29.25
CA LYS A 135 23.88 11.64 30.33
C LYS A 135 23.04 12.89 29.98
N ALA A 136 22.86 13.16 28.70
CA ALA A 136 22.22 14.38 28.20
C ALA A 136 20.69 14.23 28.02
N PHE A 137 20.16 13.01 28.06
CA PHE A 137 18.75 12.65 27.87
C PHE A 137 18.27 11.74 28.99
#